data_AF-A0A1D1ULM2-F1
#
_entry.id   AF-A0A1D1ULM2-F1
#
_cell.length_a   1.000
_cell.length_b   1.000
_cell.length_c   1.000
_cell.angle_alpha   90.00
_cell.angle_beta   90.00
_cell.angle_gamma   90.00
#
_symmetry.space_group_name_H-M   'P 1'
#
loop_
_entity.id
_entity.type
_entity.pdbx_description
1 polymer ?
#
loop_
_entity_poly.entity_id
_entity_poly.type
_entity_poly.pdbx_seq_one_letter_code
_entity_poly.pdbx_strand_id
1 'polypeptide(L)'
;MGLSVVLPEVMLVALDRCILLSDHVALDPEYHILYDFTLLEPLHEMEKEENSHKEKETEQDKVDISKGISLNNDLVCHPLTRMLLERKWRMYGMYAYCSLFCSYLLFLALLTFVVVTGIQTRLIPRLLMASYHNVEHFVPNAVNSSGFQQLLLRAQMANASKDNAQLRTFFGAGVAVFLLLFFFLIKEIIELRSKGWRYFNDVVNYLEIVMIGCCMTFICSYLYEVHSNVDIWLTWQMGALTIFLAWFNLLRYCQAFGTFGMYAVMFFTVLKTLVKVSAFFFILTASFTVTFYGLLPTLVYPKIPDYYTTFSADEPPKARDLKTPHPNLYTSALRVGAMTIGDVDTISNYINPLTDGTLPFPIMTFIVLIVFFLMMPILLNNLLTGLAVGDITATMKLSLSHRLRNQIEVHRLIEVLLPQNVRRRWKVRLQCYKYYPNIRPGWLDEVSRWLAGGTKKDAAQWNRKLPVRGKKGPKGAQEGLTSRKKLLDDISSELRTILQWKKTKNIVNEYPEESSAIVGDHRESSASTLPVSTHSRDLSTAPPIIGERLFSVPDANRLPVVRRQHSFSHRGDLTDHKSSSNI
;
A
#
# COMPACT_ATOMS: atom_id res chain seq x y z
N MET A 1 22.00 -19.19 -5.04
CA MET A 1 21.35 -19.22 -3.71
C MET A 1 22.41 -19.18 -2.62
N GLY A 2 22.71 -17.99 -2.10
CA GLY A 2 23.74 -17.80 -1.08
C GLY A 2 23.32 -18.18 0.35
N LEU A 3 24.28 -18.06 1.28
CA LEU A 3 24.13 -18.35 2.71
C LEU A 3 22.93 -17.63 3.36
N SER A 4 22.61 -16.42 2.87
CA SER A 4 21.48 -15.59 3.32
C SER A 4 20.09 -16.20 3.10
N VAL A 5 19.95 -17.16 2.18
CA VAL A 5 18.70 -17.89 1.91
C VAL A 5 18.65 -19.21 2.68
N VAL A 6 19.79 -19.91 2.82
CA VAL A 6 19.84 -21.28 3.33
C VAL A 6 20.10 -21.35 4.84
N LEU A 7 20.91 -20.44 5.40
CA LEU A 7 21.31 -20.42 6.81
C LEU A 7 21.34 -18.98 7.36
N PRO A 8 20.16 -18.35 7.56
CA PRO A 8 20.08 -16.95 8.02
C PRO A 8 20.73 -16.71 9.39
N GLU A 9 20.68 -17.67 10.32
CA GLU A 9 21.29 -17.53 11.65
C GLU A 9 22.83 -17.42 11.58
N VAL A 10 23.46 -18.20 10.70
CA VAL A 10 24.92 -18.12 10.47
C VAL A 10 25.29 -16.78 9.84
N MET A 11 24.44 -16.24 8.97
CA MET A 11 24.61 -14.91 8.39
C MET A 11 24.48 -13.80 9.45
N LEU A 12 23.55 -13.91 10.41
CA LEU A 12 23.45 -12.97 11.53
C LEU A 12 24.74 -12.96 12.38
N VAL A 13 25.31 -14.12 12.70
CA VAL A 13 26.58 -14.24 13.43
C VAL A 13 27.76 -13.68 12.63
N ALA A 14 27.73 -13.76 11.30
CA ALA A 14 28.72 -13.12 10.43
C ALA A 14 28.58 -11.58 10.44
N LEU A 15 27.35 -11.06 10.33
CA LEU A 15 27.05 -9.63 10.37
C LEU A 15 27.38 -8.99 11.73
N ASP A 16 27.24 -9.73 12.83
CA ASP A 16 27.66 -9.28 14.17
C ASP A 16 29.18 -9.02 14.25
N ARG A 17 30.01 -9.81 13.55
CA ARG A 17 31.47 -9.63 13.52
C ARG A 17 31.92 -8.39 12.77
N CYS A 18 31.06 -7.84 11.90
CA CYS A 18 31.29 -6.61 11.15
C CYS A 18 30.96 -5.33 11.95
N ILE A 19 30.55 -5.46 13.22
CA ILE A 19 30.30 -4.34 14.13
C ILE A 19 31.45 -4.29 15.16
N LEU A 20 32.37 -3.34 14.97
CA LEU A 20 33.52 -3.15 15.84
C LEU A 20 33.30 -1.98 16.79
N LEU A 21 33.44 -2.22 18.09
CA LEU A 21 33.29 -1.23 19.15
C LEU A 21 34.65 -0.63 19.48
N SER A 22 34.77 0.69 19.60
CA SER A 22 36.00 1.33 20.05
C SER A 22 36.32 0.98 21.51
N ASP A 23 37.60 0.97 21.90
CA ASP A 23 38.02 0.68 23.28
C ASP A 23 37.69 1.78 24.31
N HIS A 24 37.17 2.93 23.88
CA HIS A 24 36.73 4.02 24.75
C HIS A 24 35.49 3.64 25.60
N VAL A 25 35.30 4.35 26.71
CA VAL A 25 34.12 4.16 27.59
C VAL A 25 32.87 4.68 26.87
N ALA A 26 31.73 3.99 26.99
CA ALA A 26 30.49 4.31 26.24
C ALA A 26 29.92 5.74 26.45
N LEU A 27 30.40 6.50 27.44
CA LEU A 27 30.01 7.89 27.74
C LEU A 27 31.01 8.94 27.18
N ASP A 28 32.15 8.49 26.66
CA ASP A 28 33.21 9.33 26.09
C ASP A 28 32.72 9.94 24.75
N PRO A 29 32.89 11.25 24.49
CA PRO A 29 32.62 11.83 23.17
C PRO A 29 33.38 11.15 22.01
N GLU A 30 34.55 10.56 22.25
CA GLU A 30 35.34 9.83 21.24
C GLU A 30 34.89 8.38 21.02
N TYR A 31 33.98 7.87 21.86
CA TYR A 31 33.39 6.54 21.69
C TYR A 31 32.71 6.43 20.33
N HIS A 32 33.15 5.44 19.56
CA HIS A 32 32.64 5.20 18.22
C HIS A 32 32.39 3.72 17.94
N ILE A 33 31.45 3.49 17.04
CA ILE A 33 31.13 2.16 16.52
C ILE A 33 31.50 2.17 15.04
N LEU A 34 32.42 1.29 14.67
CA LEU A 34 32.83 1.09 13.29
C LEU A 34 31.99 -0.03 12.67
N TYR A 35 31.25 0.34 11.64
CA TYR A 35 30.48 -0.59 10.82
C TYR A 35 31.27 -0.89 9.55
N ASP A 36 31.63 -2.16 9.37
CA ASP A 36 32.25 -2.70 8.16
C ASP A 36 31.16 -3.30 7.25
N PHE A 37 31.05 -2.80 6.02
CA PHE A 37 30.04 -3.22 5.06
C PHE A 37 30.58 -4.17 3.98
N THR A 38 31.86 -4.57 4.04
CA THR A 38 32.51 -5.41 3.02
C THR A 38 31.79 -6.75 2.80
N LEU A 39 31.15 -7.31 3.84
CA LEU A 39 30.33 -8.54 3.75
C LEU A 39 29.00 -8.34 3.00
N LEU A 40 28.43 -7.13 3.04
CA LEU A 40 27.18 -6.76 2.36
C LEU A 40 27.43 -6.22 0.95
N GLU A 41 28.56 -5.54 0.73
CA GLU A 41 28.99 -4.99 -0.55
C GLU A 41 30.48 -5.31 -0.80
N PRO A 42 30.80 -6.49 -1.37
CA PRO A 42 32.19 -6.83 -1.69
C PRO A 42 32.78 -5.88 -2.75
N LEU A 43 34.00 -5.40 -2.49
CA LEU A 43 34.80 -4.59 -3.43
C LEU A 43 35.34 -5.39 -4.62
N HIS A 44 35.55 -6.69 -4.44
CA HIS A 44 36.49 -7.52 -5.21
C HIS A 44 36.02 -7.90 -6.63
N GLU A 45 34.88 -7.36 -7.08
CA GLU A 45 34.24 -7.69 -8.36
C GLU A 45 34.64 -6.74 -9.52
N MET A 46 35.50 -5.75 -9.30
CA MET A 46 35.76 -4.67 -10.28
C MET A 46 37.18 -4.67 -10.90
N GLU A 47 38.01 -5.68 -10.62
CA GLU A 47 39.27 -5.91 -11.35
C GLU A 47 39.09 -6.88 -12.55
N LYS A 48 37.90 -7.47 -12.73
CA LYS A 48 37.60 -8.43 -13.80
C LYS A 48 36.64 -7.89 -14.86
N GLU A 49 36.50 -6.56 -14.97
CA GLU A 49 35.65 -5.92 -15.99
C GLU A 49 36.34 -5.79 -17.38
N GLU A 50 37.59 -6.25 -17.54
CA GLU A 50 38.35 -6.18 -18.81
C GLU A 50 38.32 -7.49 -19.64
N ASN A 51 37.87 -8.61 -19.07
CA ASN A 51 37.70 -9.88 -19.81
C ASN A 51 36.22 -10.32 -19.82
N SER A 52 35.71 -10.53 -21.02
CA SER A 52 34.28 -10.73 -21.32
C SER A 52 33.71 -12.07 -20.81
N HIS A 53 32.37 -12.19 -20.90
CA HIS A 53 31.51 -13.33 -20.53
C HIS A 53 31.09 -13.56 -19.07
N LYS A 54 31.61 -12.85 -18.05
CA LYS A 54 31.18 -13.01 -16.63
C LYS A 54 30.19 -11.99 -16.06
N GLU A 55 29.57 -11.15 -16.89
CA GLU A 55 28.60 -10.15 -16.42
C GLU A 55 27.33 -10.75 -15.80
N LYS A 56 26.82 -11.87 -16.35
CA LYS A 56 25.52 -12.44 -15.92
C LYS A 56 25.55 -13.15 -14.57
N GLU A 57 26.67 -13.73 -14.15
CA GLU A 57 26.79 -14.39 -12.84
C GLU A 57 26.94 -13.34 -11.72
N THR A 58 27.75 -12.31 -11.96
CA THR A 58 28.12 -11.32 -10.93
C THR A 58 26.99 -10.33 -10.59
N GLU A 59 26.11 -9.97 -11.54
CA GLU A 59 24.86 -9.28 -11.18
C GLU A 59 23.89 -10.20 -10.44
N GLN A 60 23.82 -11.48 -10.81
CA GLN A 60 22.97 -12.47 -10.17
C GLN A 60 23.34 -12.68 -8.70
N ASP A 61 24.63 -12.68 -8.35
CA ASP A 61 25.11 -12.84 -6.97
C ASP A 61 24.76 -11.64 -6.06
N LYS A 62 24.93 -10.39 -6.53
CA LYS A 62 24.44 -9.21 -5.79
C LYS A 62 22.93 -9.24 -5.62
N VAL A 63 22.22 -9.66 -6.66
CA VAL A 63 20.78 -9.83 -6.64
C VAL A 63 20.37 -10.95 -5.67
N ASP A 64 21.13 -12.04 -5.55
CA ASP A 64 20.88 -13.15 -4.63
C ASP A 64 21.15 -12.78 -3.16
N ILE A 65 22.21 -11.99 -2.87
CA ILE A 65 22.47 -11.48 -1.51
C ILE A 65 21.37 -10.49 -1.11
N SER A 66 21.05 -9.53 -1.97
CA SER A 66 19.97 -8.54 -1.74
C SER A 66 18.60 -9.23 -1.58
N LYS A 67 18.27 -10.21 -2.44
CA LYS A 67 17.06 -11.03 -2.30
C LYS A 67 17.07 -11.82 -1.00
N GLY A 68 18.16 -12.52 -0.66
CA GLY A 68 18.24 -13.34 0.56
C GLY A 68 18.13 -12.53 1.84
N ILE A 69 18.71 -11.34 1.89
CA ILE A 69 18.49 -10.38 2.98
C ILE A 69 17.03 -9.95 2.99
N SER A 70 16.47 -9.50 1.87
CA SER A 70 15.09 -9.02 1.81
C SER A 70 14.03 -10.11 2.10
N LEU A 71 14.34 -11.40 1.93
CA LEU A 71 13.46 -12.52 2.29
C LEU A 71 13.33 -12.69 3.81
N ASN A 72 14.40 -12.46 4.58
CA ASN A 72 14.43 -12.72 6.02
C ASN A 72 14.29 -11.44 6.84
N ASN A 73 13.14 -11.27 7.50
CA ASN A 73 12.81 -10.06 8.27
C ASN A 73 13.90 -9.68 9.29
N ASP A 74 14.50 -10.65 9.97
CA ASP A 74 15.53 -10.39 10.99
C ASP A 74 16.87 -9.94 10.40
N LEU A 75 17.23 -10.40 9.19
CA LEU A 75 18.42 -9.93 8.46
C LEU A 75 18.22 -8.50 7.94
N VAL A 76 17.01 -8.16 7.48
CA VAL A 76 16.65 -6.78 7.12
C VAL A 76 16.73 -5.86 8.34
N CYS A 77 16.27 -6.33 9.49
CA CYS A 77 16.26 -5.58 10.76
C CYS A 77 17.64 -5.51 11.45
N HIS A 78 18.65 -6.24 10.97
CA HIS A 78 19.97 -6.29 11.60
C HIS A 78 20.61 -4.89 11.66
N PRO A 79 21.27 -4.50 12.77
CA PRO A 79 21.89 -3.18 12.92
C PRO A 79 22.81 -2.78 11.77
N LEU A 80 23.57 -3.71 11.20
CA LEU A 80 24.47 -3.44 10.07
C LEU A 80 23.68 -3.08 8.80
N THR A 81 22.69 -3.90 8.43
CA THR A 81 21.81 -3.66 7.27
C THR A 81 21.11 -2.30 7.39
N ARG A 82 20.62 -1.96 8.59
CA ARG A 82 19.99 -0.67 8.86
C ARG A 82 20.96 0.50 8.72
N MET A 83 22.18 0.40 9.26
CA MET A 83 23.19 1.47 9.13
C MET A 83 23.66 1.64 7.68
N LEU A 84 23.75 0.56 6.91
CA LEU A 84 24.01 0.62 5.47
C LEU A 84 22.91 1.41 4.74
N LEU A 85 21.64 1.12 5.01
CA LEU A 85 20.50 1.82 4.40
C LEU A 85 20.43 3.29 4.82
N GLU A 86 20.62 3.60 6.11
CA GLU A 86 20.68 4.99 6.57
C GLU A 86 21.85 5.77 5.93
N ARG A 87 22.98 5.12 5.65
CA ARG A 87 24.12 5.72 4.95
C ARG A 87 23.84 5.94 3.45
N LYS A 88 23.29 4.95 2.75
CA LYS A 88 22.88 5.08 1.34
C LYS A 88 21.83 6.19 1.15
N TRP A 89 20.87 6.25 2.07
CA TRP A 89 19.86 7.30 2.11
C TRP A 89 20.49 8.70 2.20
N ARG A 90 21.45 8.92 3.11
CA ARG A 90 22.13 10.23 3.23
C ARG A 90 23.04 10.55 2.05
N MET A 91 23.74 9.56 1.46
CA MET A 91 24.67 9.81 0.36
C MET A 91 23.97 10.21 -0.94
N TYR A 92 22.85 9.56 -1.27
CA TYR A 92 22.14 9.82 -2.54
C TYR A 92 20.63 9.60 -2.49
N GLY A 93 20.14 8.67 -1.66
CA GLY A 93 18.71 8.30 -1.64
C GLY A 93 17.80 9.50 -1.41
N MET A 94 18.03 10.26 -0.32
CA MET A 94 17.25 11.44 0.04
C MET A 94 17.14 12.45 -1.12
N TYR A 95 18.25 12.76 -1.79
CA TYR A 95 18.28 13.72 -2.89
C TYR A 95 17.54 13.20 -4.13
N ALA A 96 17.74 11.93 -4.49
CA ALA A 96 17.04 11.31 -5.62
C ALA A 96 15.52 11.24 -5.39
N TYR A 97 15.10 10.82 -4.19
CA TYR A 97 13.69 10.75 -3.82
C TYR A 97 13.03 12.13 -3.71
N CYS A 98 13.66 13.10 -3.04
CA CYS A 98 13.12 14.46 -2.97
C CYS A 98 13.04 15.10 -4.36
N SER A 99 14.01 14.85 -5.26
CA SER A 99 13.95 15.31 -6.65
C SER A 99 12.76 14.72 -7.40
N LEU A 100 12.56 13.40 -7.33
CA LEU A 100 11.43 12.70 -7.98
C LEU A 100 10.07 13.11 -7.38
N PHE A 101 9.99 13.33 -6.06
CA PHE A 101 8.78 13.78 -5.40
C PHE A 101 8.44 15.23 -5.75
N CYS A 102 9.44 16.12 -5.78
CA CYS A 102 9.25 17.52 -6.17
C CYS A 102 8.89 17.66 -7.65
N SER A 103 9.45 16.84 -8.56
CA SER A 103 9.03 16.85 -9.98
C SER A 103 7.61 16.34 -10.16
N TYR A 104 7.18 15.34 -9.37
CA TYR A 104 5.79 14.89 -9.34
C TYR A 104 4.83 15.95 -8.77
N LEU A 105 5.20 16.63 -7.68
CA LEU A 105 4.42 17.75 -7.14
C LEU A 105 4.31 18.92 -8.12
N LEU A 106 5.38 19.24 -8.85
CA LEU A 106 5.37 20.27 -9.90
C LEU A 106 4.40 19.89 -11.03
N PHE A 107 4.46 18.64 -11.50
CA PHE A 107 3.52 18.11 -12.48
C PHE A 107 2.07 18.17 -11.97
N LEU A 108 1.82 17.73 -10.73
CA LEU A 108 0.49 17.73 -10.13
C LEU A 108 -0.06 19.17 -9.96
N ALA A 109 0.78 20.12 -9.56
CA ALA A 109 0.40 21.53 -9.45
C ALA A 109 0.07 22.14 -10.81
N LEU A 110 0.90 21.91 -11.83
CA LEU A 110 0.66 22.39 -13.20
C LEU A 110 -0.58 21.74 -13.84
N LEU A 111 -0.77 20.43 -13.64
CA LEU A 111 -1.97 19.72 -14.09
C LEU A 111 -3.23 20.25 -13.39
N THR A 112 -3.19 20.46 -12.07
CA THR A 112 -4.30 21.05 -11.31
C THR A 112 -4.62 22.44 -11.82
N PHE A 113 -3.61 23.27 -12.07
CA PHE A 113 -3.77 24.60 -12.66
C PHE A 113 -4.45 24.53 -14.04
N VAL A 114 -3.95 23.72 -14.97
CA VAL A 114 -4.52 23.54 -16.32
C VAL A 114 -5.97 23.04 -16.26
N VAL A 115 -6.28 22.06 -15.41
CA VAL A 115 -7.64 21.51 -15.28
C VAL A 115 -8.60 22.54 -14.67
N VAL A 116 -8.27 23.15 -13.54
CA VAL A 116 -9.16 24.10 -12.84
C VAL A 116 -9.41 25.35 -13.69
N THR A 117 -8.36 25.94 -14.28
CA THR A 117 -8.50 27.12 -15.14
C THR A 117 -9.19 26.79 -16.45
N GLY A 118 -8.93 25.62 -17.03
CA GLY A 118 -9.66 25.12 -18.20
C GLY A 118 -11.16 24.95 -17.93
N ILE A 119 -11.52 24.41 -16.75
CA ILE A 119 -12.92 24.27 -16.34
C ILE A 119 -13.61 25.65 -16.27
N GLN A 120 -12.95 26.62 -15.64
CA GLN A 120 -13.49 27.98 -15.49
C GLN A 120 -13.63 28.73 -16.84
N THR A 121 -12.62 28.63 -17.71
CA THR A 121 -12.53 29.44 -18.95
C THR A 121 -13.14 28.78 -20.20
N ARG A 122 -13.36 27.46 -20.19
CA ARG A 122 -13.93 26.72 -21.33
C ARG A 122 -15.12 25.83 -20.96
N LEU A 123 -15.02 24.98 -19.93
CA LEU A 123 -16.11 24.03 -19.64
C LEU A 123 -17.38 24.71 -19.12
N ILE A 124 -17.28 25.57 -18.11
CA ILE A 124 -18.44 26.25 -17.51
C ILE A 124 -19.17 27.12 -18.57
N PRO A 125 -18.50 27.97 -19.37
CA PRO A 125 -19.18 28.75 -20.40
C PRO A 125 -19.88 27.89 -21.46
N ARG A 126 -19.25 26.79 -21.90
CA ARG A 126 -19.86 25.84 -22.85
C ARG A 126 -21.11 25.16 -22.26
N LEU A 127 -21.06 24.69 -21.01
CA LEU A 127 -22.21 24.05 -20.36
C LEU A 127 -23.38 25.02 -20.14
N LEU A 128 -23.10 26.27 -19.77
CA LEU A 128 -24.11 27.31 -19.68
C LEU A 128 -24.74 27.61 -21.05
N MET A 129 -23.92 27.70 -22.12
CA MET A 129 -24.41 27.91 -23.48
C MET A 129 -25.24 26.73 -24.01
N ALA A 130 -24.84 25.48 -23.70
CA ALA A 130 -25.62 24.29 -24.04
C ALA A 130 -26.96 24.25 -23.29
N SER A 131 -26.97 24.62 -22.01
CA SER A 131 -28.20 24.80 -21.23
C SER A 131 -29.10 25.89 -21.83
N TYR A 132 -28.51 26.98 -22.32
CA TYR A 132 -29.23 28.05 -22.99
C TYR A 132 -29.92 27.54 -24.26
N HIS A 133 -29.18 26.93 -25.20
CA HIS A 133 -29.77 26.43 -26.45
C HIS A 133 -30.81 25.32 -26.24
N ASN A 134 -30.66 24.48 -25.21
CA ASN A 134 -31.68 23.47 -24.88
C ASN A 134 -33.02 24.10 -24.48
N VAL A 135 -33.00 25.12 -23.61
CA VAL A 135 -34.24 25.79 -23.18
C VAL A 135 -34.81 26.66 -24.30
N GLU A 136 -33.96 27.32 -25.09
CA GLU A 136 -34.36 28.05 -26.30
C GLU A 136 -35.09 27.14 -27.31
N HIS A 137 -34.59 25.93 -27.52
CA HIS A 137 -35.17 24.94 -28.44
C HIS A 137 -36.48 24.32 -27.91
N PHE A 138 -36.53 23.92 -26.63
CA PHE A 138 -37.68 23.19 -26.09
C PHE A 138 -38.76 24.07 -25.43
N VAL A 139 -38.41 25.26 -24.93
CA VAL A 139 -39.33 26.20 -24.25
C VAL A 139 -38.95 27.65 -24.58
N PRO A 140 -39.12 28.11 -25.83
CA PRO A 140 -38.68 29.45 -26.26
C PRO A 140 -39.29 30.59 -25.43
N ASN A 141 -40.52 30.43 -24.93
CA ASN A 141 -41.19 31.42 -24.09
C ASN A 141 -40.47 31.66 -22.73
N ALA A 142 -39.69 30.68 -22.24
CA ALA A 142 -38.95 30.80 -20.98
C ALA A 142 -37.65 31.63 -21.13
N VAL A 143 -37.17 31.85 -22.35
CA VAL A 143 -35.92 32.58 -22.64
C VAL A 143 -36.00 34.03 -22.18
N ASN A 144 -37.19 34.63 -22.23
CA ASN A 144 -37.45 36.01 -21.78
C ASN A 144 -37.47 36.17 -20.25
N SER A 145 -37.30 35.09 -19.47
CA SER A 145 -37.21 35.19 -18.01
C SER A 145 -35.87 35.82 -17.57
N SER A 146 -35.93 36.72 -16.59
CA SER A 146 -34.76 37.47 -16.10
C SER A 146 -33.64 36.56 -15.59
N GLY A 147 -33.98 35.45 -14.93
CA GLY A 147 -33.00 34.46 -14.46
C GLY A 147 -32.26 33.74 -15.60
N PHE A 148 -32.89 33.58 -16.76
CA PHE A 148 -32.28 32.92 -17.91
C PHE A 148 -31.41 33.88 -18.74
N GLN A 149 -31.82 35.15 -18.86
CA GLN A 149 -30.96 36.20 -19.43
C GLN A 149 -29.67 36.40 -18.60
N GLN A 150 -29.75 36.29 -17.27
CA GLN A 150 -28.56 36.29 -16.40
C GLN A 150 -27.61 35.11 -16.68
N LEU A 151 -28.16 33.94 -17.04
CA LEU A 151 -27.36 32.76 -17.38
C LEU A 151 -26.59 32.94 -18.70
N LEU A 152 -27.23 33.52 -19.72
CA LEU A 152 -26.56 33.90 -20.98
C LEU A 152 -25.45 34.92 -20.75
N LEU A 153 -25.73 35.98 -19.98
CA LEU A 153 -24.75 37.01 -19.63
C LEU A 153 -23.53 36.43 -18.90
N ARG A 154 -23.74 35.47 -17.98
CA ARG A 154 -22.65 34.76 -17.29
C ARG A 154 -21.78 33.94 -18.26
N ALA A 155 -22.38 33.28 -19.25
CA ALA A 155 -21.65 32.53 -20.28
C ALA A 155 -20.84 33.48 -21.20
N GLN A 156 -21.41 34.64 -21.55
CA GLN A 156 -20.74 35.65 -22.38
C GLN A 156 -19.58 36.32 -21.65
N MET A 157 -19.74 36.74 -20.39
CA MET A 157 -18.67 37.38 -19.60
C MET A 157 -17.43 36.47 -19.47
N ALA A 158 -17.64 35.18 -19.20
CA ALA A 158 -16.55 34.21 -19.07
C ALA A 158 -15.91 33.82 -20.43
N ASN A 159 -16.59 34.08 -21.55
CA ASN A 159 -15.98 34.02 -22.88
C ASN A 159 -15.21 35.31 -23.23
N ALA A 160 -15.67 36.47 -22.76
CA ALA A 160 -15.03 37.77 -22.99
C ALA A 160 -13.74 37.96 -22.17
N SER A 161 -13.62 37.32 -20.99
CA SER A 161 -12.42 37.38 -20.15
C SER A 161 -11.20 36.60 -20.70
N LYS A 162 -11.23 36.18 -21.97
CA LYS A 162 -10.15 35.45 -22.65
C LYS A 162 -9.07 36.41 -23.14
N ASP A 163 -8.31 37.00 -22.22
CA ASP A 163 -7.14 37.80 -22.58
C ASP A 163 -6.13 36.96 -23.37
N ASN A 164 -5.58 37.55 -24.44
CA ASN A 164 -4.50 36.93 -25.24
C ASN A 164 -3.27 36.54 -24.39
N ALA A 165 -3.04 37.23 -23.27
CA ALA A 165 -1.99 36.87 -22.31
C ALA A 165 -2.33 35.57 -21.55
N GLN A 166 -3.56 35.44 -21.05
CA GLN A 166 -4.01 34.25 -20.32
C GLN A 166 -4.00 33.02 -21.23
N LEU A 167 -4.50 33.13 -22.46
CA LEU A 167 -4.48 32.04 -23.46
C LEU A 167 -3.07 31.51 -23.74
N ARG A 168 -2.07 32.40 -23.86
CA ARG A 168 -0.65 31.99 -24.03
C ARG A 168 -0.11 31.27 -22.80
N THR A 169 -0.41 31.76 -21.59
CA THR A 169 0.00 31.11 -20.34
C THR A 169 -0.61 29.72 -20.20
N PHE A 170 -1.89 29.54 -20.55
CA PHE A 170 -2.56 28.23 -20.52
C PHE A 170 -1.97 27.24 -21.53
N PHE A 171 -1.71 27.68 -22.77
CA PHE A 171 -1.06 26.83 -23.77
C PHE A 171 0.36 26.41 -23.33
N GLY A 172 1.15 27.35 -22.81
CA GLY A 172 2.48 27.08 -22.25
C GLY A 172 2.45 26.09 -21.07
N ALA A 173 1.47 26.23 -20.17
CA ALA A 173 1.28 25.29 -19.06
C ALA A 173 0.90 23.88 -19.55
N GLY A 174 0.02 23.77 -20.56
CA GLY A 174 -0.33 22.49 -21.18
C GLY A 174 0.89 21.79 -21.82
N VAL A 175 1.74 22.54 -22.53
CA VAL A 175 3.00 22.00 -23.09
C VAL A 175 3.98 21.59 -21.98
N ALA A 176 4.09 22.35 -20.89
CA ALA A 176 4.93 21.98 -19.75
C ALA A 176 4.45 20.67 -19.09
N VAL A 177 3.13 20.47 -18.94
CA VAL A 177 2.55 19.21 -18.45
C VAL A 177 2.85 18.06 -19.41
N PHE A 178 2.77 18.27 -20.73
CA PHE A 178 3.14 17.26 -21.73
C PHE A 178 4.60 16.81 -21.63
N LEU A 179 5.54 17.75 -21.45
CA LEU A 179 6.97 17.44 -21.29
C LEU A 179 7.25 16.66 -19.99
N LEU A 180 6.61 17.03 -18.88
CA LEU A 180 6.71 16.30 -17.62
C LEU A 180 6.08 14.90 -17.72
N LEU A 181 4.95 14.76 -18.41
CA LEU A 181 4.30 13.48 -18.68
C LEU A 181 5.20 12.53 -19.49
N PHE A 182 5.92 13.07 -20.48
CA PHE A 182 6.90 12.30 -21.26
C PHE A 182 8.08 11.81 -20.40
N PHE A 183 8.55 12.62 -19.45
CA PHE A 183 9.55 12.18 -18.45
C PHE A 183 9.03 11.02 -17.59
N PHE A 184 7.78 11.08 -17.10
CA PHE A 184 7.18 9.97 -16.35
C PHE A 184 6.96 8.71 -17.20
N LEU A 185 6.61 8.86 -18.48
CA LEU A 185 6.51 7.73 -19.42
C LEU A 185 7.87 7.02 -19.58
N ILE A 186 8.97 7.76 -19.71
CA ILE A 186 10.33 7.17 -19.75
C ILE A 186 10.64 6.43 -18.44
N LYS A 187 10.35 7.05 -17.29
CA LYS A 187 10.51 6.41 -15.97
C LYS A 187 9.72 5.09 -15.89
N GLU A 188 8.50 5.05 -16.40
CA GLU A 188 7.65 3.85 -16.34
C GLU A 188 8.14 2.74 -17.27
N ILE A 189 8.64 3.08 -18.47
CA ILE A 189 9.27 2.12 -19.39
C ILE A 189 10.53 1.51 -18.75
N ILE A 190 11.31 2.28 -18.00
CA ILE A 190 12.48 1.77 -17.27
C ILE A 190 12.04 0.84 -16.13
N GLU A 191 11.01 1.20 -15.35
CA GLU A 191 10.49 0.38 -14.26
C GLU A 191 9.92 -0.96 -14.79
N LEU A 192 9.17 -0.92 -15.90
CA LEU A 192 8.66 -2.09 -16.62
C LEU A 192 9.79 -3.01 -17.10
N ARG A 193 10.86 -2.46 -17.71
CA ARG A 193 12.03 -3.26 -18.15
C ARG A 193 12.78 -3.89 -16.97
N SER A 194 12.95 -3.15 -15.87
CA SER A 194 13.67 -3.64 -14.67
C SER A 194 12.92 -4.77 -13.94
N LYS A 195 11.59 -4.67 -13.84
CA LYS A 195 10.76 -5.68 -13.17
C LYS A 195 10.35 -6.84 -14.09
N GLY A 196 10.27 -6.61 -15.40
CA GLY A 196 9.76 -7.57 -16.39
C GLY A 196 8.32 -7.99 -16.09
N TRP A 197 7.95 -9.23 -16.42
CA TRP A 197 6.60 -9.77 -16.21
C TRP A 197 6.05 -9.60 -14.77
N ARG A 198 6.91 -9.57 -13.74
CA ARG A 198 6.50 -9.36 -12.34
C ARG A 198 5.87 -7.98 -12.10
N TYR A 199 6.07 -7.02 -13.00
CA TYR A 199 5.43 -5.71 -12.97
C TYR A 199 3.89 -5.82 -13.03
N PHE A 200 3.35 -6.70 -13.87
CA PHE A 200 1.90 -6.84 -14.09
C PHE A 200 1.16 -7.55 -12.94
N ASN A 201 1.87 -8.11 -11.96
CA ASN A 201 1.24 -8.75 -10.80
C ASN A 201 0.85 -7.76 -9.68
N ASP A 202 1.26 -6.49 -9.78
CA ASP A 202 0.96 -5.46 -8.79
C ASP A 202 -0.07 -4.46 -9.31
N VAL A 203 -1.25 -4.48 -8.68
CA VAL A 203 -2.39 -3.60 -8.99
C VAL A 203 -2.01 -2.12 -8.87
N VAL A 204 -1.05 -1.78 -8.00
CA VAL A 204 -0.61 -0.38 -7.79
C VAL A 204 0.11 0.19 -9.01
N ASN A 205 0.74 -0.64 -9.84
CA ASN A 205 1.42 -0.19 -11.07
C ASN A 205 0.40 0.27 -12.13
N TYR A 206 -0.75 -0.40 -12.23
CA TYR A 206 -1.79 -0.05 -13.20
C TYR A 206 -2.36 1.36 -12.96
N LEU A 207 -2.34 1.87 -11.73
CA LEU A 207 -2.78 3.24 -11.43
C LEU A 207 -1.93 4.28 -12.18
N GLU A 208 -0.62 4.07 -12.29
CA GLU A 208 0.28 4.99 -13.00
C GLU A 208 0.12 4.85 -14.53
N ILE A 209 -0.06 3.63 -15.05
CA ILE A 209 -0.35 3.40 -16.48
C ILE A 209 -1.67 4.08 -16.89
N VAL A 210 -2.75 3.86 -16.14
CA VAL A 210 -4.07 4.43 -16.44
C VAL A 210 -4.02 5.96 -16.29
N MET A 211 -3.35 6.49 -15.27
CA MET A 211 -3.13 7.93 -15.11
C MET A 211 -2.37 8.53 -16.31
N ILE A 212 -1.26 7.91 -16.74
CA ILE A 212 -0.48 8.38 -17.91
C ILE A 212 -1.32 8.32 -19.19
N GLY A 213 -2.06 7.24 -19.42
CA GLY A 213 -2.95 7.09 -20.58
C GLY A 213 -4.05 8.15 -20.61
N CYS A 214 -4.74 8.36 -19.48
CA CYS A 214 -5.76 9.39 -19.36
C CYS A 214 -5.16 10.79 -19.55
N CYS A 215 -4.01 11.08 -18.94
CA CYS A 215 -3.32 12.36 -19.08
C CYS A 215 -2.91 12.65 -20.52
N MET A 216 -2.40 11.64 -21.26
CA MET A 216 -2.08 11.81 -22.67
C MET A 216 -3.33 12.14 -23.49
N THR A 217 -4.43 11.40 -23.32
CA THR A 217 -5.67 11.71 -24.05
C THR A 217 -6.20 13.11 -23.70
N PHE A 218 -6.19 13.51 -22.43
CA PHE A 218 -6.61 14.84 -21.99
C PHE A 218 -5.75 15.94 -22.60
N ILE A 219 -4.43 15.87 -22.49
CA ILE A 219 -3.52 16.93 -22.95
C ILE A 219 -3.50 17.02 -24.48
N CYS A 220 -3.51 15.90 -25.19
CA CYS A 220 -3.59 15.91 -26.66
C CYS A 220 -4.91 16.51 -27.16
N SER A 221 -6.06 16.11 -26.61
CA SER A 221 -7.34 16.72 -26.97
C SER A 221 -7.40 18.20 -26.57
N TYR A 222 -6.93 18.57 -25.38
CA TYR A 222 -6.89 19.95 -24.91
C TYR A 222 -6.06 20.87 -25.80
N LEU A 223 -4.83 20.46 -26.17
CA LEU A 223 -3.98 21.25 -27.08
C LEU A 223 -4.62 21.40 -28.46
N TYR A 224 -5.32 20.37 -28.96
CA TYR A 224 -6.08 20.44 -30.19
C TYR A 224 -7.28 21.40 -30.09
N GLU A 225 -8.07 21.35 -29.01
CA GLU A 225 -9.15 22.32 -28.77
C GLU A 225 -8.65 23.77 -28.68
N VAL A 226 -7.44 23.98 -28.15
CA VAL A 226 -6.85 25.32 -28.05
C VAL A 226 -6.35 25.79 -29.42
N HIS A 227 -5.75 24.92 -30.23
CA HIS A 227 -5.20 25.27 -31.53
C HIS A 227 -6.26 25.40 -32.63
N SER A 228 -7.13 24.41 -32.80
CA SER A 228 -8.12 24.35 -33.88
C SER A 228 -9.46 24.98 -33.52
N ASN A 229 -9.66 25.42 -32.27
CA ASN A 229 -10.91 25.97 -31.76
C ASN A 229 -12.13 25.05 -31.98
N VAL A 230 -11.89 23.74 -31.89
CA VAL A 230 -12.90 22.67 -31.96
C VAL A 230 -13.24 22.20 -30.54
N ASP A 231 -14.47 21.74 -30.33
CA ASP A 231 -14.96 21.25 -29.04
C ASP A 231 -14.96 19.71 -29.02
N ILE A 232 -14.28 19.09 -28.05
CA ILE A 232 -14.22 17.63 -27.90
C ILE A 232 -14.76 17.26 -26.51
N TRP A 233 -15.94 16.62 -26.48
CA TRP A 233 -16.60 16.24 -25.21
C TRP A 233 -15.72 15.37 -24.29
N LEU A 234 -14.94 14.46 -24.89
CA LEU A 234 -14.05 13.54 -24.19
C LEU A 234 -12.95 14.26 -23.38
N THR A 235 -12.49 15.45 -23.79
CA THR A 235 -11.41 16.21 -23.13
C THR A 235 -11.68 16.35 -21.64
N TRP A 236 -12.86 16.83 -21.27
CA TRP A 236 -13.19 17.18 -19.89
C TRP A 236 -13.49 15.95 -19.02
N GLN A 237 -13.99 14.87 -19.63
CA GLN A 237 -14.15 13.57 -18.98
C GLN A 237 -12.79 12.97 -18.62
N MET A 238 -11.85 12.93 -19.58
CA MET A 238 -10.50 12.42 -19.34
C MET A 238 -9.70 13.34 -18.41
N GLY A 239 -9.90 14.66 -18.48
CA GLY A 239 -9.31 15.62 -17.53
C GLY A 239 -9.74 15.38 -16.09
N ALA A 240 -11.04 15.15 -15.85
CA ALA A 240 -11.60 14.83 -14.53
C ALA A 240 -11.06 13.49 -13.98
N LEU A 241 -10.97 12.46 -14.82
CA LEU A 241 -10.38 11.16 -14.44
C LEU A 241 -8.88 11.30 -14.16
N THR A 242 -8.15 12.05 -14.98
CA THR A 242 -6.70 12.27 -14.83
C THR A 242 -6.38 12.99 -13.53
N ILE A 243 -7.07 14.08 -13.20
CA ILE A 243 -6.78 14.84 -11.98
C ILE A 243 -7.04 13.99 -10.72
N PHE A 244 -8.13 13.22 -10.70
CA PHE A 244 -8.42 12.28 -9.61
C PHE A 244 -7.32 11.22 -9.47
N LEU A 245 -6.93 10.57 -10.57
CA LEU A 245 -5.87 9.55 -10.56
C LEU A 245 -4.50 10.12 -10.21
N ALA A 246 -4.19 11.37 -10.57
CA ALA A 246 -2.93 12.02 -10.22
C ALA A 246 -2.86 12.34 -8.72
N TRP A 247 -3.93 12.89 -8.12
CA TRP A 247 -3.99 13.06 -6.66
C TRP A 247 -3.95 11.72 -5.91
N PHE A 248 -4.56 10.67 -6.45
CA PHE A 248 -4.50 9.33 -5.87
C PHE A 248 -3.09 8.71 -5.97
N ASN A 249 -2.43 8.84 -7.13
CA ASN A 249 -1.09 8.31 -7.35
C ASN A 249 0.00 9.05 -6.55
N LEU A 250 -0.26 10.28 -6.07
CA LEU A 250 0.60 10.94 -5.06
C LEU A 250 0.85 10.05 -3.83
N LEU A 251 -0.15 9.27 -3.41
CA LEU A 251 -0.01 8.33 -2.28
C LEU A 251 1.07 7.25 -2.54
N ARG A 252 1.30 6.85 -3.81
CA ARG A 252 2.39 5.93 -4.18
C ARG A 252 3.75 6.58 -3.96
N TYR A 253 3.94 7.82 -4.40
CA TYR A 253 5.19 8.55 -4.19
C TYR A 253 5.46 8.83 -2.70
N CYS A 254 4.41 9.01 -1.89
CA CYS A 254 4.53 9.12 -0.44
C CYS A 254 5.10 7.86 0.25
N GLN A 255 5.02 6.66 -0.36
CA GLN A 255 5.57 5.41 0.19
C GLN A 255 7.08 5.43 0.42
N ALA A 256 7.81 6.30 -0.29
CA ALA A 256 9.25 6.48 -0.15
C ALA A 256 9.67 7.07 1.21
N PHE A 257 8.81 7.91 1.79
CA PHE A 257 9.09 8.60 3.04
C PHE A 257 8.76 7.72 4.24
N GLY A 258 9.53 7.86 5.31
CA GLY A 258 9.47 7.02 6.49
C GLY A 258 8.11 6.89 7.15
N THR A 259 7.74 7.88 7.95
CA THR A 259 6.51 7.83 8.76
C THR A 259 5.24 7.90 7.90
N PHE A 260 5.24 8.78 6.88
CA PHE A 260 4.11 8.93 5.97
C PHE A 260 3.91 7.73 5.04
N GLY A 261 5.00 7.13 4.55
CA GLY A 261 4.92 5.98 3.65
C GLY A 261 4.39 4.72 4.32
N MET A 262 4.56 4.56 5.64
CA MET A 262 3.88 3.49 6.37
C MET A 262 2.36 3.60 6.29
N TYR A 263 1.79 4.81 6.44
CA TYR A 263 0.35 5.02 6.28
C TYR A 263 -0.11 4.77 4.84
N ALA A 264 0.67 5.20 3.84
CA ALA A 264 0.36 4.91 2.43
C ALA A 264 0.38 3.40 2.12
N VAL A 265 1.38 2.65 2.62
CA VAL A 265 1.45 1.19 2.47
C VAL A 265 0.26 0.52 3.16
N MET A 266 -0.07 0.91 4.40
CA MET A 266 -1.25 0.38 5.11
C MET A 266 -2.55 0.67 4.33
N PHE A 267 -2.71 1.86 3.77
CA PHE A 267 -3.86 2.21 2.94
C PHE A 267 -4.02 1.29 1.72
N PHE A 268 -2.96 1.07 0.93
CA PHE A 268 -3.04 0.18 -0.23
C PHE A 268 -3.25 -1.29 0.18
N THR A 269 -2.73 -1.74 1.32
CA THR A 269 -2.99 -3.07 1.87
C THR A 269 -4.47 -3.24 2.23
N VAL A 270 -5.04 -2.33 3.02
CA VAL A 270 -6.46 -2.36 3.41
C VAL A 270 -7.36 -2.23 2.19
N LEU A 271 -7.04 -1.36 1.22
CA LEU A 271 -7.79 -1.21 -0.03
C LEU A 271 -7.83 -2.53 -0.83
N LYS A 272 -6.70 -3.25 -0.92
CA LYS A 272 -6.64 -4.55 -1.60
C LYS A 272 -7.52 -5.60 -0.91
N THR A 273 -7.53 -5.64 0.42
CA THR A 273 -8.44 -6.52 1.17
C THR A 273 -9.90 -6.11 0.98
N LEU A 274 -10.20 -4.81 1.08
CA LEU A 274 -11.55 -4.27 0.87
C LEU A 274 -12.11 -4.68 -0.51
N VAL A 275 -11.34 -4.52 -1.58
CA VAL A 275 -11.77 -4.91 -2.94
C VAL A 275 -12.01 -6.42 -3.03
N LYS A 276 -11.10 -7.25 -2.48
CA LYS A 276 -11.26 -8.71 -2.49
C LYS A 276 -12.50 -9.18 -1.71
N VAL A 277 -12.76 -8.57 -0.56
CA VAL A 277 -13.87 -8.93 0.33
C VAL A 277 -15.20 -8.38 -0.21
N SER A 278 -15.22 -7.15 -0.73
CA SER A 278 -16.37 -6.56 -1.41
C SER A 278 -16.82 -7.39 -2.63
N ALA A 279 -15.87 -7.93 -3.40
CA ALA A 279 -16.17 -8.82 -4.53
C ALA A 279 -16.92 -10.11 -4.11
N PHE A 280 -16.69 -10.62 -2.90
CA PHE A 280 -17.47 -11.74 -2.35
C PHE A 280 -18.88 -11.30 -1.95
N PHE A 281 -19.01 -10.14 -1.30
CA PHE A 281 -20.31 -9.60 -0.87
C PHE A 281 -21.16 -8.99 -1.99
N PHE A 282 -20.60 -8.81 -3.19
CA PHE A 282 -21.33 -8.38 -4.38
C PHE A 282 -22.57 -9.23 -4.68
N ILE A 283 -22.56 -10.52 -4.34
CA ILE A 283 -23.72 -11.42 -4.49
C ILE A 283 -24.92 -10.92 -3.67
N LEU A 284 -24.69 -10.49 -2.42
CA LEU A 284 -25.75 -9.94 -1.58
C LEU A 284 -26.22 -8.58 -2.12
N THR A 285 -25.29 -7.72 -2.53
CA THR A 285 -25.61 -6.40 -3.11
C THR A 285 -26.46 -6.53 -4.37
N ALA A 286 -26.12 -7.47 -5.25
CA ALA A 286 -26.88 -7.76 -6.47
C ALA A 286 -28.28 -8.31 -6.16
N SER A 287 -28.40 -9.21 -5.17
CA SER A 287 -29.70 -9.74 -4.73
C SER A 287 -30.62 -8.63 -4.25
N PHE A 288 -30.18 -7.79 -3.29
CA PHE A 288 -30.99 -6.67 -2.81
C PHE A 288 -31.27 -5.62 -3.91
N THR A 289 -30.32 -5.37 -4.82
CA THR A 289 -30.49 -4.46 -5.96
C THR A 289 -31.68 -4.86 -6.84
N VAL A 290 -31.78 -6.14 -7.19
CA VAL A 290 -32.89 -6.69 -8.00
C VAL A 290 -34.18 -6.69 -7.20
N THR A 291 -34.14 -7.05 -5.91
CA THR A 291 -35.32 -7.06 -5.03
C THR A 291 -35.92 -5.66 -4.85
N PHE A 292 -35.11 -4.63 -4.56
CA PHE A 292 -35.61 -3.26 -4.44
C PHE A 292 -36.05 -2.68 -5.79
N TYR A 293 -35.41 -3.04 -6.90
CA TYR A 293 -35.89 -2.67 -8.25
C TYR A 293 -37.28 -3.26 -8.54
N GLY A 294 -37.54 -4.51 -8.14
CA GLY A 294 -38.85 -5.14 -8.29
C GLY A 294 -39.94 -4.60 -7.36
N LEU A 295 -39.58 -4.18 -6.13
CA LEU A 295 -40.52 -3.66 -5.13
C LEU A 295 -40.81 -2.16 -5.27
N LEU A 296 -39.85 -1.37 -5.76
CA LEU A 296 -39.89 0.09 -5.83
C LEU A 296 -39.56 0.68 -7.22
N PRO A 297 -40.08 0.16 -8.35
CA PRO A 297 -39.78 0.74 -9.66
C PRO A 297 -40.41 2.13 -9.82
N THR A 298 -41.62 2.34 -9.30
CA THR A 298 -42.34 3.63 -9.27
C THR A 298 -43.29 3.65 -8.08
N LEU A 299 -43.60 4.85 -7.56
CA LEU A 299 -44.75 5.03 -6.68
C LEU A 299 -46.06 5.04 -7.48
N VAL A 300 -47.19 4.90 -6.79
CA VAL A 300 -48.54 4.92 -7.36
C VAL A 300 -49.37 5.96 -6.62
N TYR A 301 -50.27 6.69 -7.27
CA TYR A 301 -51.18 7.57 -6.52
C TYR A 301 -52.20 6.76 -5.70
N PRO A 302 -52.47 7.13 -4.43
CA PRO A 302 -53.33 6.35 -3.56
C PRO A 302 -54.79 6.42 -4.02
N LYS A 303 -55.58 5.42 -3.59
CA LYS A 303 -57.04 5.38 -3.80
C LYS A 303 -57.82 6.21 -2.75
N ILE A 304 -57.13 7.09 -2.02
CA ILE A 304 -57.67 7.86 -0.90
C ILE A 304 -58.08 9.24 -1.43
N PRO A 305 -59.37 9.64 -1.37
CA PRO A 305 -59.83 10.94 -1.88
C PRO A 305 -59.09 12.14 -1.25
N ASP A 306 -58.83 12.07 0.05
CA ASP A 306 -58.21 13.15 0.83
C ASP A 306 -56.84 13.56 0.28
N TYR A 307 -56.06 12.60 -0.25
CA TYR A 307 -54.75 12.88 -0.86
C TYR A 307 -54.83 13.88 -2.03
N TYR A 308 -55.93 13.85 -2.79
CA TYR A 308 -56.13 14.76 -3.92
C TYR A 308 -56.59 16.16 -3.48
N THR A 309 -57.10 16.31 -2.26
CA THR A 309 -57.52 17.63 -1.72
C THR A 309 -56.34 18.52 -1.32
N THR A 310 -55.14 17.94 -1.16
CA THR A 310 -53.89 18.65 -0.84
C THR A 310 -53.28 19.43 -2.01
N PHE A 311 -53.76 19.23 -3.24
CA PHE A 311 -53.25 19.89 -4.44
C PHE A 311 -54.09 21.12 -4.79
N SER A 312 -53.44 22.29 -4.92
CA SER A 312 -54.07 23.51 -5.43
C SER A 312 -54.39 23.39 -6.92
N ALA A 313 -55.41 24.12 -7.39
CA ALA A 313 -55.82 24.11 -8.80
C ALA A 313 -54.68 24.48 -9.78
N ASP A 314 -53.73 25.31 -9.35
CA ASP A 314 -52.56 25.74 -10.14
C ASP A 314 -51.41 24.72 -10.13
N GLU A 315 -51.41 23.75 -9.21
CA GLU A 315 -50.38 22.71 -9.09
C GLU A 315 -51.00 21.30 -9.04
N PRO A 316 -51.50 20.77 -10.19
CA PRO A 316 -51.95 19.39 -10.27
C PRO A 316 -50.81 18.40 -9.96
N PRO A 317 -51.11 17.16 -9.52
CA PRO A 317 -50.10 16.15 -9.22
C PRO A 317 -49.21 15.86 -10.44
N LYS A 318 -47.88 15.92 -10.25
CA LYS A 318 -46.91 15.84 -11.36
C LYS A 318 -46.28 14.44 -11.39
N ALA A 319 -46.13 13.88 -12.58
CA ALA A 319 -45.48 12.57 -12.77
C ALA A 319 -44.03 12.48 -12.22
N ARG A 320 -43.38 13.63 -11.97
CA ARG A 320 -42.07 13.69 -11.29
C ARG A 320 -42.13 13.23 -9.83
N ASP A 321 -43.29 13.36 -9.19
CA ASP A 321 -43.50 13.10 -7.77
C ASP A 321 -43.64 11.58 -7.49
N LEU A 322 -43.84 10.77 -8.54
CA LEU A 322 -43.87 9.29 -8.46
C LEU A 322 -42.49 8.62 -8.55
N LYS A 323 -41.41 9.40 -8.64
CA LYS A 323 -40.04 8.87 -8.79
C LYS A 323 -39.53 8.29 -7.47
N THR A 324 -39.17 7.01 -7.51
CA THR A 324 -38.41 6.35 -6.44
C THR A 324 -36.91 6.59 -6.62
N PRO A 325 -36.06 6.17 -5.66
CA PRO A 325 -34.62 6.04 -5.90
C PRO A 325 -34.23 4.72 -6.62
N HIS A 326 -35.17 3.82 -6.89
CA HIS A 326 -34.94 2.53 -7.58
C HIS A 326 -35.60 2.41 -8.98
N PRO A 327 -35.70 3.46 -9.83
CA PRO A 327 -36.48 3.39 -11.08
C PRO A 327 -35.85 2.49 -12.14
N ASN A 328 -34.52 2.34 -12.14
CA ASN A 328 -33.77 1.48 -13.04
C ASN A 328 -32.77 0.62 -12.24
N LEU A 329 -32.29 -0.48 -12.82
CA LEU A 329 -31.35 -1.39 -12.16
C LEU A 329 -30.06 -0.67 -11.69
N TYR A 330 -29.53 0.25 -12.49
CA TYR A 330 -28.29 0.97 -12.16
C TYR A 330 -28.47 2.02 -11.05
N THR A 331 -29.61 2.72 -11.00
CA THR A 331 -29.92 3.63 -9.88
C THR A 331 -30.22 2.84 -8.61
N SER A 332 -30.90 1.69 -8.74
CA SER A 332 -31.12 0.77 -7.62
C SER A 332 -29.79 0.26 -7.06
N ALA A 333 -28.84 -0.15 -7.92
CA ALA A 333 -27.51 -0.61 -7.50
C ALA A 333 -26.75 0.49 -6.74
N LEU A 334 -26.75 1.72 -7.27
CA LEU A 334 -26.15 2.87 -6.61
C LEU A 334 -26.82 3.18 -5.27
N ARG A 335 -28.16 3.13 -5.20
CA ARG A 335 -28.90 3.38 -3.96
C ARG A 335 -28.63 2.29 -2.92
N VAL A 336 -28.66 1.01 -3.28
CA VAL A 336 -28.31 -0.09 -2.38
C VAL A 336 -26.86 0.03 -1.89
N GLY A 337 -25.93 0.48 -2.73
CA GLY A 337 -24.56 0.83 -2.32
C GLY A 337 -24.52 1.94 -1.27
N ALA A 338 -25.23 3.06 -1.49
CA ALA A 338 -25.33 4.16 -0.53
C ALA A 338 -25.99 3.72 0.80
N MET A 339 -27.09 2.95 0.71
CA MET A 339 -27.78 2.36 1.85
C MET A 339 -26.89 1.39 2.65
N THR A 340 -25.96 0.69 1.99
CA THR A 340 -25.00 -0.21 2.65
C THR A 340 -23.97 0.57 3.46
N ILE A 341 -23.52 1.73 2.96
CA ILE A 341 -22.63 2.66 3.71
C ILE A 341 -23.38 3.28 4.91
N GLY A 342 -24.69 3.46 4.79
CA GLY A 342 -25.57 3.98 5.85
C GLY A 342 -26.50 5.11 5.40
N ASP A 343 -26.40 5.61 4.17
CA ASP A 343 -27.34 6.57 3.61
C ASP A 343 -28.63 5.87 3.16
N VAL A 344 -29.55 5.71 4.12
CA VAL A 344 -30.85 5.08 3.88
C VAL A 344 -31.92 6.08 3.47
N ASP A 345 -31.87 7.30 4.02
CA ASP A 345 -32.95 8.31 3.99
C ASP A 345 -34.35 7.67 4.06
N THR A 346 -34.63 7.10 5.24
CA THR A 346 -35.86 6.34 5.52
C THR A 346 -37.12 7.19 5.38
N ILE A 347 -37.05 8.48 5.73
CA ILE A 347 -38.22 9.35 5.82
C ILE A 347 -38.77 9.62 4.42
N SER A 348 -37.94 10.17 3.52
CA SER A 348 -38.41 10.55 2.18
C SER A 348 -38.76 9.35 1.30
N ASN A 349 -38.00 8.24 1.40
CA ASN A 349 -38.08 7.13 0.46
C ASN A 349 -39.00 5.98 0.91
N TYR A 350 -39.31 5.87 2.21
CA TYR A 350 -40.06 4.72 2.76
C TYR A 350 -41.19 5.11 3.71
N ILE A 351 -41.01 6.11 4.58
CA ILE A 351 -42.05 6.51 5.55
C ILE A 351 -43.10 7.39 4.89
N ASN A 352 -42.73 8.48 4.20
CA ASN A 352 -43.70 9.35 3.53
C ASN A 352 -44.53 8.55 2.49
N PRO A 353 -43.93 7.69 1.64
CA PRO A 353 -44.72 6.86 0.72
C PRO A 353 -45.66 5.86 1.40
N LEU A 354 -45.35 5.44 2.64
CA LEU A 354 -46.25 4.60 3.45
C LEU A 354 -47.41 5.42 4.03
N THR A 355 -47.15 6.60 4.62
CA THR A 355 -48.19 7.46 5.20
C THR A 355 -49.15 7.97 4.14
N ASP A 356 -48.61 8.31 2.97
CA ASP A 356 -49.37 8.85 1.84
C ASP A 356 -50.10 7.75 1.05
N GLY A 357 -49.87 6.47 1.39
CA GLY A 357 -50.45 5.32 0.70
C GLY A 357 -49.97 5.15 -0.75
N THR A 358 -48.85 5.78 -1.14
CA THR A 358 -48.31 5.74 -2.51
C THR A 358 -47.42 4.51 -2.79
N LEU A 359 -47.04 3.78 -1.75
CA LEU A 359 -46.18 2.61 -1.78
C LEU A 359 -46.94 1.36 -2.33
N PRO A 360 -46.55 0.73 -3.44
CA PRO A 360 -47.33 -0.35 -4.07
C PRO A 360 -47.33 -1.67 -3.27
N PHE A 361 -46.22 -2.02 -2.61
CA PHE A 361 -46.06 -3.29 -1.89
C PHE A 361 -45.57 -3.08 -0.44
N PRO A 362 -46.36 -2.42 0.43
CA PRO A 362 -45.86 -1.92 1.72
C PRO A 362 -45.27 -3.02 2.61
N ILE A 363 -46.02 -4.10 2.84
CA ILE A 363 -45.61 -5.18 3.75
C ILE A 363 -44.28 -5.82 3.30
N MET A 364 -44.16 -6.15 2.01
CA MET A 364 -42.95 -6.78 1.47
C MET A 364 -41.75 -5.83 1.50
N THR A 365 -41.93 -4.56 1.14
CA THR A 365 -40.87 -3.55 1.21
C THR A 365 -40.32 -3.40 2.62
N PHE A 366 -41.15 -3.31 3.65
CA PHE A 366 -40.68 -3.20 5.03
C PHE A 366 -40.01 -4.47 5.56
N ILE A 367 -40.49 -5.67 5.18
CA ILE A 367 -39.82 -6.93 5.53
C ILE A 367 -38.41 -6.98 4.92
N VAL A 368 -38.28 -6.68 3.62
CA VAL A 368 -36.96 -6.66 2.94
C VAL A 368 -36.06 -5.57 3.53
N LEU A 369 -36.60 -4.40 3.89
CA LEU A 369 -35.85 -3.31 4.49
C LEU A 369 -35.27 -3.69 5.88
N ILE A 370 -36.03 -4.39 6.72
CA ILE A 370 -35.56 -4.88 8.03
C ILE A 370 -34.42 -5.90 7.84
N VAL A 371 -34.60 -6.87 6.93
CA VAL A 371 -33.56 -7.86 6.61
C VAL A 371 -32.31 -7.18 6.04
N PHE A 372 -32.49 -6.17 5.19
CA PHE A 372 -31.41 -5.37 4.63
C PHE A 372 -30.60 -4.64 5.71
N PHE A 373 -31.24 -3.94 6.67
CA PHE A 373 -30.53 -3.24 7.74
C PHE A 373 -29.66 -4.17 8.59
N LEU A 374 -30.18 -5.36 8.91
CA LEU A 374 -29.43 -6.36 9.68
C LEU A 374 -28.24 -6.92 8.88
N MET A 375 -28.42 -7.24 7.60
CA MET A 375 -27.38 -7.87 6.78
C MET A 375 -26.31 -6.89 6.28
N MET A 376 -26.69 -5.68 5.87
CA MET A 376 -25.81 -4.73 5.19
C MET A 376 -25.21 -3.68 6.15
N PRO A 377 -25.93 -2.62 6.59
CA PRO A 377 -25.40 -1.65 7.56
C PRO A 377 -24.80 -2.24 8.83
N ILE A 378 -25.36 -3.33 9.38
CA ILE A 378 -24.93 -3.91 10.65
C ILE A 378 -23.88 -5.02 10.44
N LEU A 379 -24.24 -6.16 9.83
CA LEU A 379 -23.31 -7.28 9.72
C LEU A 379 -22.13 -6.99 8.78
N LEU A 380 -22.38 -6.49 7.56
CA LEU A 380 -21.30 -6.26 6.59
C LEU A 380 -20.32 -5.18 7.05
N ASN A 381 -20.79 -4.02 7.52
CA ASN A 381 -19.87 -2.95 7.96
C ASN A 381 -19.06 -3.34 9.20
N ASN A 382 -19.65 -4.04 10.17
CA ASN A 382 -18.90 -4.54 11.33
C ASN A 382 -17.82 -5.55 10.92
N LEU A 383 -18.11 -6.43 9.96
CA LEU A 383 -17.13 -7.37 9.42
C LEU A 383 -16.01 -6.66 8.65
N LEU A 384 -16.34 -5.73 7.76
CA LEU A 384 -15.36 -4.95 7.00
C LEU A 384 -14.45 -4.12 7.92
N THR A 385 -15.02 -3.52 8.98
CA THR A 385 -14.27 -2.78 10.00
C THR A 385 -13.36 -3.71 10.80
N GLY A 386 -13.85 -4.88 11.23
CA GLY A 386 -13.05 -5.88 11.94
C GLY A 386 -11.86 -6.38 11.13
N LEU A 387 -12.07 -6.66 9.84
CA LEU A 387 -11.02 -7.05 8.90
C LEU A 387 -10.00 -5.92 8.70
N ALA A 388 -10.45 -4.67 8.49
CA ALA A 388 -9.57 -3.53 8.33
C ALA A 388 -8.69 -3.28 9.58
N VAL A 389 -9.25 -3.37 10.79
CA VAL A 389 -8.49 -3.24 12.05
C VAL A 389 -7.48 -4.38 12.22
N GLY A 390 -7.84 -5.61 11.84
CA GLY A 390 -6.94 -6.76 11.82
C GLY A 390 -5.75 -6.55 10.87
N ASP A 391 -6.03 -6.17 9.63
CA ASP A 391 -5.02 -5.91 8.60
C ASP A 391 -4.09 -4.75 8.95
N ILE A 392 -4.62 -3.65 9.49
CA ILE A 392 -3.81 -2.52 9.98
C ILE A 392 -2.88 -2.99 11.10
N THR A 393 -3.38 -3.77 12.06
CA THR A 393 -2.57 -4.28 13.17
C THR A 393 -1.48 -5.25 12.71
N ALA A 394 -1.79 -6.14 11.78
CA ALA A 394 -0.81 -7.07 11.19
C ALA A 394 0.26 -6.32 10.38
N THR A 395 -0.16 -5.38 9.54
CA THR A 395 0.74 -4.56 8.70
C THR A 395 1.61 -3.66 9.57
N MET A 396 1.07 -3.08 10.65
CA MET A 396 1.84 -2.27 11.60
C MET A 396 2.95 -3.06 12.28
N LYS A 397 2.70 -4.31 12.69
CA LYS A 397 3.73 -5.20 13.29
C LYS A 397 4.89 -5.49 12.34
N LEU A 398 4.62 -5.61 11.04
CA LEU A 398 5.61 -5.89 10.00
C LEU A 398 6.15 -4.62 9.30
N SER A 399 5.62 -3.43 9.64
CA SER A 399 5.85 -2.17 8.92
C SER A 399 7.33 -1.77 8.84
N LEU A 400 8.12 -2.04 9.87
CA LEU A 400 9.55 -1.76 9.88
C LEU A 400 10.28 -2.60 8.82
N SER A 401 10.04 -3.91 8.79
CA SER A 401 10.65 -4.83 7.82
C SER A 401 10.18 -4.52 6.39
N HIS A 402 8.90 -4.20 6.19
CA HIS A 402 8.39 -3.76 4.88
C HIS A 402 9.00 -2.43 4.44
N ARG A 403 9.13 -1.43 5.32
CA ARG A 403 9.77 -0.14 5.01
C ARG A 403 11.23 -0.33 4.58
N LEU A 404 12.00 -1.11 5.35
CA LEU A 404 13.41 -1.38 5.01
C LEU A 404 13.53 -2.20 3.72
N ARG A 405 12.65 -3.18 3.46
CA ARG A 405 12.57 -3.93 2.19
C ARG A 405 12.28 -3.02 1.00
N ASN A 406 11.30 -2.11 1.13
CA ASN A 406 10.98 -1.13 0.09
C ASN A 406 12.14 -0.16 -0.16
N GLN A 407 12.85 0.27 0.90
CA GLN A 407 14.08 1.06 0.77
C GLN A 407 15.17 0.28 0.00
N ILE A 408 15.39 -1.01 0.30
CA ILE A 408 16.38 -1.84 -0.43
C ILE A 408 16.08 -1.85 -1.94
N GLU A 409 14.84 -2.13 -2.36
CA GLU A 409 14.51 -2.25 -3.78
C GLU A 409 14.66 -0.91 -4.52
N VAL A 410 14.32 0.23 -3.92
CA VAL A 410 14.51 1.51 -4.60
C VAL A 410 15.98 1.95 -4.61
N HIS A 411 16.77 1.68 -3.56
CA HIS A 411 18.22 1.88 -3.65
C HIS A 411 18.83 1.01 -4.77
N ARG A 412 18.33 -0.22 -4.97
CA ARG A 412 18.69 -1.08 -6.11
C ARG A 412 18.36 -0.43 -7.45
N LEU A 413 17.15 0.14 -7.61
CA LEU A 413 16.75 0.86 -8.83
C LEU A 413 17.66 2.07 -9.10
N ILE A 414 17.99 2.86 -8.07
CA ILE A 414 18.91 4.00 -8.21
C ILE A 414 20.32 3.51 -8.58
N GLU A 415 20.82 2.42 -7.98
CA GLU A 415 22.16 1.86 -8.30
C GLU A 415 22.28 1.26 -9.71
N VAL A 416 21.17 0.86 -10.33
CA VAL A 416 21.11 0.48 -11.75
C VAL A 416 21.14 1.72 -12.65
N LEU A 417 20.52 2.83 -12.23
CA LEU A 417 20.48 4.09 -12.97
C LEU A 417 21.79 4.92 -12.86
N LEU A 418 22.63 4.66 -11.86
CA LEU A 418 23.85 5.42 -11.62
C LEU A 418 24.97 5.05 -12.62
N PRO A 419 25.64 6.05 -13.25
CA PRO A 419 26.81 5.81 -14.09
C PRO A 419 27.90 5.06 -13.33
N GLN A 420 28.56 4.10 -14.01
CA GLN A 420 29.53 3.19 -13.39
C GLN A 420 30.59 3.94 -12.56
N ASN A 421 31.17 5.03 -13.07
CA ASN A 421 32.19 5.82 -12.37
C ASN A 421 31.69 6.41 -11.04
N VAL A 422 30.45 6.89 -11.00
CA VAL A 422 29.83 7.43 -9.78
C VAL A 422 29.56 6.30 -8.79
N ARG A 423 29.01 5.18 -9.29
CA ARG A 423 28.76 3.95 -8.53
C ARG A 423 30.04 3.39 -7.89
N ARG A 424 31.16 3.30 -8.64
CA ARG A 424 32.47 2.89 -8.11
C ARG A 424 32.93 3.83 -6.98
N ARG A 425 32.93 5.15 -7.22
CA ARG A 425 33.37 6.17 -6.25
C ARG A 425 32.54 6.18 -4.97
N TRP A 426 31.24 5.92 -5.06
CA TRP A 426 30.34 5.86 -3.90
C TRP A 426 30.47 4.56 -3.13
N LYS A 427 30.64 3.41 -3.79
CA LYS A 427 30.91 2.12 -3.12
C LYS A 427 32.18 2.15 -2.29
N VAL A 428 33.28 2.68 -2.82
CA VAL A 428 34.54 2.84 -2.06
C VAL A 428 34.33 3.71 -0.80
N ARG A 429 33.53 4.78 -0.90
CA ARG A 429 33.17 5.59 0.28
C ARG A 429 32.23 4.88 1.25
N LEU A 430 31.46 3.89 0.81
CA LEU A 430 30.45 3.22 1.63
C LEU A 430 31.04 2.14 2.56
N GLN A 431 32.23 1.60 2.27
CA GLN A 431 32.79 0.38 2.90
C GLN A 431 32.89 0.41 4.43
N CYS A 432 33.44 1.47 5.03
CA CYS A 432 33.57 1.59 6.49
C CYS A 432 32.93 2.88 6.99
N TYR A 433 32.17 2.83 8.08
CA TYR A 433 31.56 4.00 8.72
C TYR A 433 31.87 4.04 10.21
N LYS A 434 32.45 5.16 10.68
CA LYS A 434 32.58 5.47 12.11
C LYS A 434 31.36 6.28 12.55
N TYR A 435 30.54 5.70 13.42
CA TYR A 435 29.40 6.37 14.04
C TYR A 435 29.73 6.79 15.47
N TYR A 436 29.42 8.03 15.84
CA TYR A 436 29.67 8.60 17.16
C TYR A 436 28.34 8.81 17.89
N PRO A 437 27.95 7.97 18.87
CA PRO A 437 26.64 8.06 19.51
C PRO A 437 26.46 9.30 20.40
N ASN A 438 27.57 9.84 20.91
CA ASN A 438 27.56 10.89 21.94
C ASN A 438 27.63 12.32 21.36
N ILE A 439 27.80 12.46 20.04
CA ILE A 439 27.79 13.76 19.35
C ILE A 439 26.35 14.12 18.98
N ARG A 440 25.92 15.35 19.28
CA ARG A 440 24.59 15.83 18.88
C ARG A 440 24.52 15.93 17.34
N PRO A 441 23.54 15.27 16.70
CA PRO A 441 23.41 15.31 15.24
C PRO A 441 22.99 16.69 14.74
N GLY A 442 23.40 17.04 13.52
CA GLY A 442 22.98 18.29 12.89
C GLY A 442 21.48 18.30 12.54
N TRP A 443 20.92 19.47 12.25
CA TRP A 443 19.51 19.59 11.87
C TRP A 443 19.18 18.79 10.59
N LEU A 444 20.08 18.80 9.59
CA LEU A 444 19.98 17.96 8.39
C LEU A 444 20.04 16.46 8.70
N ASP A 445 20.80 16.05 9.72
CA ASP A 445 20.83 14.65 10.16
C ASP A 445 19.53 14.25 10.86
N GLU A 446 18.86 15.19 11.53
CA GLU A 446 17.53 14.98 12.14
C GLU A 446 16.45 14.86 11.08
N VAL A 447 16.42 15.79 10.11
CA VAL A 447 15.49 15.75 8.97
C VAL A 447 15.70 14.50 8.12
N SER A 448 16.94 14.14 7.77
CA SER A 448 17.22 12.96 6.95
C SER A 448 16.85 11.64 7.66
N ARG A 449 17.08 11.52 8.97
CA ARG A 449 16.61 10.36 9.77
C ARG A 449 15.09 10.28 9.85
N TRP A 450 14.42 11.42 10.03
CA TRP A 450 12.95 11.47 10.06
C TRP A 450 12.34 11.12 8.69
N LEU A 451 12.88 11.67 7.59
CA LEU A 451 12.50 11.31 6.22
C LEU A 451 12.76 9.82 5.91
N ALA A 452 13.82 9.22 6.46
CA ALA A 452 14.06 7.79 6.35
C ALA A 452 13.12 6.93 7.24
N GLY A 453 12.44 7.53 8.22
CA GLY A 453 11.51 6.85 9.15
C GLY A 453 12.14 6.32 10.43
N GLY A 454 13.32 6.82 10.81
CA GLY A 454 13.93 6.53 12.11
C GLY A 454 13.47 7.53 13.17
N THR A 455 12.81 7.06 14.23
CA THR A 455 12.48 7.89 15.39
C THR A 455 13.62 7.89 16.41
N LYS A 456 13.66 8.92 17.28
CA LYS A 456 14.58 8.95 18.43
C LYS A 456 14.40 7.75 19.38
N LYS A 457 13.19 7.18 19.45
CA LYS A 457 12.90 5.98 20.26
C LYS A 457 13.58 4.73 19.67
N ASP A 458 13.58 4.57 18.35
CA ASP A 458 14.25 3.43 17.69
C ASP A 458 15.76 3.47 17.91
N ALA A 459 16.37 4.65 17.84
CA ALA A 459 17.80 4.84 18.13
C ALA A 459 18.13 4.58 19.62
N ALA A 460 17.26 4.98 20.54
CA ALA A 460 17.42 4.71 21.97
C ALA A 460 17.20 3.23 22.34
N GLN A 461 16.37 2.50 21.59
CA GLN A 461 16.19 1.04 21.73
C GLN A 461 17.39 0.28 21.12
N TRP A 462 17.93 0.77 20.01
CA TRP A 462 19.12 0.25 19.33
C TRP A 462 20.39 0.36 20.20
N ASN A 463 20.62 1.49 20.86
CA ASN A 463 21.74 1.67 21.82
C ASN A 463 21.70 0.69 23.01
N ARG A 464 20.55 0.09 23.34
CA ARG A 464 20.43 -0.94 24.40
C ARG A 464 20.66 -2.37 23.91
N LYS A 465 20.56 -2.63 22.59
CA LYS A 465 20.74 -3.97 21.99
C LYS A 465 22.18 -4.23 21.56
N LEU A 466 22.96 -3.19 21.30
CA LEU A 466 24.41 -3.32 21.11
C LEU A 466 25.04 -3.93 22.36
N PRO A 467 26.00 -4.88 22.24
CA PRO A 467 26.65 -5.49 23.39
C PRO A 467 27.54 -4.45 24.08
N VAL A 468 26.99 -3.76 25.08
CA VAL A 468 27.76 -2.90 25.98
C VAL A 468 28.83 -3.77 26.65
N ARG A 469 30.11 -3.40 26.50
CA ARG A 469 31.26 -4.05 27.17
C ARG A 469 31.30 -3.67 28.66
N GLY A 470 30.18 -3.89 29.36
CA GLY A 470 30.01 -3.61 30.78
C GLY A 470 30.74 -4.67 31.61
N LYS A 471 31.94 -4.31 32.10
CA LYS A 471 32.69 -4.95 33.20
C LYS A 471 32.43 -6.46 33.43
N LYS A 472 32.56 -7.30 32.41
CA LYS A 472 32.81 -8.74 32.62
C LYS A 472 34.32 -8.96 32.65
N GLY A 473 34.85 -9.26 33.82
CA GLY A 473 36.26 -9.63 33.99
C GLY A 473 36.62 -10.88 33.18
N PRO A 474 37.93 -11.15 32.96
CA PRO A 474 38.41 -12.10 31.95
C PRO A 474 37.76 -13.49 31.99
N LYS A 475 37.41 -14.00 33.19
CA LYS A 475 36.73 -15.30 33.36
C LYS A 475 35.40 -15.40 32.59
N GLY A 476 34.55 -14.38 32.64
CA GLY A 476 33.23 -14.39 31.97
C GLY A 476 33.30 -14.26 30.45
N ALA A 477 34.42 -13.74 29.91
CA ALA A 477 34.68 -13.77 28.47
C ALA A 477 35.12 -15.18 28.02
N GLN A 478 35.90 -15.86 28.85
CA GLN A 478 36.45 -17.19 28.59
C GLN A 478 35.36 -18.29 28.60
N GLU A 479 34.42 -18.22 29.53
CA GLU A 479 33.21 -19.06 29.58
C GLU A 479 32.30 -18.83 28.35
N GLY A 480 32.08 -17.57 27.97
CA GLY A 480 31.31 -17.24 26.76
C GLY A 480 31.97 -17.75 25.47
N LEU A 481 33.30 -17.72 25.40
CA LEU A 481 34.07 -18.27 24.27
C LEU A 481 34.04 -19.81 24.22
N THR A 482 34.08 -20.51 25.37
CA THR A 482 34.00 -21.97 25.40
C THR A 482 32.62 -22.48 25.02
N SER A 483 31.55 -21.85 25.51
CA SER A 483 30.18 -22.19 25.09
C SER A 483 29.91 -21.87 23.61
N ARG A 484 30.43 -20.74 23.08
CA ARG A 484 30.34 -20.44 21.63
C ARG A 484 31.21 -21.35 20.76
N LYS A 485 32.34 -21.85 21.27
CA LYS A 485 33.14 -22.86 20.56
C LYS A 485 32.38 -24.18 20.43
N LYS A 486 31.82 -24.71 21.54
CA LYS A 486 30.94 -25.90 21.49
C LYS A 486 29.84 -25.77 20.44
N LEU A 487 29.11 -24.66 20.44
CA LEU A 487 28.00 -24.46 19.51
C LEU A 487 28.47 -24.36 18.04
N LEU A 488 29.68 -23.88 17.78
CA LEU A 488 30.30 -23.92 16.44
C LEU A 488 30.79 -25.33 16.06
N ASP A 489 31.30 -26.10 17.01
CA ASP A 489 31.72 -27.49 16.81
C ASP A 489 30.51 -28.40 16.53
N ASP A 490 29.39 -28.18 17.21
CA ASP A 490 28.12 -28.88 16.98
C ASP A 490 27.58 -28.61 15.56
N ILE A 491 27.48 -27.33 15.14
CA ILE A 491 27.06 -26.95 13.78
C ILE A 491 28.06 -27.48 12.71
N SER A 492 29.35 -27.49 13.04
CA SER A 492 30.41 -28.07 12.20
C SER A 492 30.30 -29.60 12.07
N SER A 493 29.71 -30.27 13.06
CA SER A 493 29.38 -31.69 12.99
C SER A 493 28.16 -31.94 12.09
N GLU A 494 27.05 -31.19 12.26
CA GLU A 494 25.85 -31.30 11.42
C GLU A 494 26.13 -31.05 9.95
N LEU A 495 26.90 -30.00 9.63
CA LEU A 495 27.32 -29.72 8.24
C LEU A 495 28.14 -30.86 7.64
N ARG A 496 28.96 -31.56 8.44
CA ARG A 496 29.72 -32.74 7.99
C ARG A 496 28.82 -33.95 7.75
N THR A 497 27.81 -34.20 8.57
CA THR A 497 26.80 -35.25 8.31
C THR A 497 25.99 -34.94 7.05
N ILE A 498 25.56 -33.69 6.84
CA ILE A 498 24.83 -33.27 5.62
C ILE A 498 25.73 -33.41 4.38
N LEU A 499 27.01 -33.03 4.46
CA LEU A 499 27.98 -33.23 3.38
C LEU A 499 28.24 -34.72 3.09
N GLN A 500 28.38 -35.57 4.11
CA GLN A 500 28.51 -37.02 3.93
C GLN A 500 27.26 -37.64 3.30
N TRP A 501 26.06 -37.25 3.73
CA TRP A 501 24.80 -37.72 3.16
C TRP A 501 24.67 -37.33 1.67
N LYS A 502 25.09 -36.11 1.33
CA LYS A 502 25.12 -35.65 -0.06
C LYS A 502 26.18 -36.38 -0.90
N LYS A 503 27.32 -36.74 -0.30
CA LYS A 503 28.40 -37.50 -0.97
C LYS A 503 27.99 -38.96 -1.22
N THR A 504 27.38 -39.62 -0.26
CA THR A 504 26.81 -40.98 -0.43
C THR A 504 25.70 -41.00 -1.47
N LYS A 505 24.87 -39.96 -1.57
CA LYS A 505 23.85 -39.87 -2.64
C LYS A 505 24.41 -39.71 -4.05
N ASN A 506 25.57 -39.05 -4.22
CA ASN A 506 26.23 -38.99 -5.52
C ASN A 506 26.92 -40.32 -5.90
N ILE A 507 27.45 -41.07 -4.91
CA ILE A 507 28.13 -42.35 -5.14
C ILE A 507 27.17 -43.46 -5.61
N VAL A 508 25.87 -43.33 -5.37
CA VAL A 508 24.85 -44.31 -5.84
C VAL A 508 24.54 -44.17 -7.34
N ASN A 509 25.03 -43.12 -8.03
CA ASN A 509 24.74 -42.85 -9.44
C ASN A 509 25.91 -43.12 -10.42
N GLU A 510 27.02 -43.72 -9.98
CA GLU A 510 28.15 -44.07 -10.86
C GLU A 510 28.60 -45.52 -10.62
N TYR A 511 28.29 -46.42 -11.58
CA TYR A 511 29.11 -47.55 -12.07
C TYR A 511 28.31 -48.33 -13.16
N PRO A 512 28.96 -49.06 -14.09
CA PRO A 512 29.15 -48.53 -15.45
C PRO A 512 28.45 -49.31 -16.57
N GLU A 513 28.61 -48.84 -17.80
CA GLU A 513 28.31 -49.58 -19.02
C GLU A 513 29.16 -50.84 -19.14
N GLU A 514 28.55 -51.96 -19.57
CA GLU A 514 29.26 -53.03 -20.26
C GLU A 514 28.33 -53.61 -21.34
N SER A 515 28.90 -54.04 -22.48
CA SER A 515 28.14 -54.38 -23.68
C SER A 515 28.49 -55.77 -24.21
N SER A 516 27.48 -56.55 -24.63
CA SER A 516 27.65 -57.54 -25.71
C SER A 516 26.32 -58.19 -26.17
N ALA A 517 26.08 -58.02 -27.47
CA ALA A 517 25.65 -59.03 -28.45
C ALA A 517 24.39 -59.93 -28.27
N ILE A 518 23.38 -59.62 -29.09
CA ILE A 518 22.61 -60.48 -30.03
C ILE A 518 22.13 -61.88 -29.57
N VAL A 519 20.79 -62.08 -29.61
CA VAL A 519 20.00 -63.09 -30.37
C VAL A 519 18.69 -63.43 -29.62
N GLY A 520 17.56 -63.51 -30.32
CA GLY A 520 16.49 -64.46 -29.96
C GLY A 520 15.17 -63.94 -29.39
N ASP A 521 14.33 -63.41 -30.29
CA ASP A 521 12.94 -63.85 -30.54
C ASP A 521 11.77 -63.71 -29.51
N HIS A 522 10.67 -63.16 -30.04
CA HIS A 522 9.23 -63.32 -29.77
C HIS A 522 8.56 -63.51 -28.37
N ARG A 523 7.48 -62.70 -28.22
CA ARG A 523 6.12 -62.99 -27.66
C ARG A 523 5.78 -62.79 -26.16
N GLU A 524 4.95 -61.75 -25.94
CA GLU A 524 3.57 -61.80 -25.43
C GLU A 524 3.16 -62.55 -24.14
N SER A 525 2.56 -61.75 -23.22
CA SER A 525 1.25 -61.98 -22.56
C SER A 525 1.17 -62.45 -21.10
N SER A 526 0.16 -61.88 -20.41
CA SER A 526 -0.56 -62.31 -19.18
C SER A 526 0.26 -62.60 -17.89
N ALA A 527 0.06 -61.96 -16.74
CA ALA A 527 -1.16 -61.62 -15.98
C ALA A 527 -1.83 -62.82 -15.25
N SER A 528 -2.11 -62.64 -13.95
CA SER A 528 -2.82 -63.54 -13.01
C SER A 528 -2.06 -64.84 -12.63
N THR A 529 -2.20 -65.47 -11.44
CA THR A 529 -3.07 -65.22 -10.27
C THR A 529 -2.46 -65.76 -8.96
N LEU A 530 -2.90 -65.26 -7.79
CA LEU A 530 -2.73 -65.92 -6.47
C LEU A 530 -3.50 -67.26 -6.40
N PRO A 531 -3.23 -68.15 -5.42
CA PRO A 531 -4.15 -68.20 -4.25
C PRO A 531 -3.57 -68.65 -2.87
N VAL A 532 -4.23 -68.19 -1.79
CA VAL A 532 -4.61 -68.93 -0.54
C VAL A 532 -3.48 -69.65 0.24
N SER A 533 -2.97 -69.19 1.39
CA SER A 533 -3.56 -68.90 2.74
C SER A 533 -3.83 -70.10 3.66
N THR A 534 -3.31 -70.07 4.90
CA THR A 534 -3.76 -70.86 6.08
C THR A 534 -3.55 -70.09 7.39
N HIS A 535 -4.36 -70.37 8.41
CA HIS A 535 -4.53 -69.59 9.66
C HIS A 535 -3.81 -70.15 10.91
N SER A 536 -3.42 -69.25 11.84
CA SER A 536 -3.55 -69.37 13.33
C SER A 536 -3.15 -68.02 13.96
N ARG A 537 -4.06 -67.22 14.53
CA ARG A 537 -4.48 -67.15 15.96
C ARG A 537 -3.33 -67.08 16.98
N ASP A 538 -3.22 -65.96 17.70
CA ASP A 538 -3.27 -65.93 19.18
C ASP A 538 -3.42 -64.51 19.80
N LEU A 539 -3.69 -64.46 21.12
CA LEU A 539 -4.12 -63.31 21.95
C LEU A 539 -2.96 -62.58 22.68
N SER A 540 -3.16 -61.27 22.99
CA SER A 540 -2.79 -60.56 24.27
C SER A 540 -2.72 -59.03 24.01
N THR A 541 -3.58 -58.15 24.58
CA THR A 541 -3.57 -57.51 25.93
C THR A 541 -2.34 -56.63 26.28
N ALA A 542 -2.61 -55.36 26.61
CA ALA A 542 -1.69 -54.28 27.09
C ALA A 542 -1.43 -54.40 28.63
N PRO A 543 -1.11 -53.38 29.49
CA PRO A 543 -0.75 -51.94 29.36
C PRO A 543 0.70 -51.69 29.93
N PRO A 544 1.14 -50.62 30.67
CA PRO A 544 0.70 -49.22 30.96
C PRO A 544 1.69 -48.18 30.36
N ILE A 545 1.63 -46.83 30.51
CA ILE A 545 0.95 -45.81 31.37
C ILE A 545 1.63 -45.45 32.71
N ILE A 546 1.57 -44.13 33.04
CA ILE A 546 1.76 -43.37 34.31
C ILE A 546 2.84 -42.26 34.14
N GLY A 547 2.62 -40.99 34.51
CA GLY A 547 1.44 -40.33 35.09
C GLY A 547 1.67 -38.82 35.33
N GLU A 548 0.62 -38.09 35.72
CA GLU A 548 0.54 -36.62 35.77
C GLU A 548 1.19 -35.95 37.01
N ARG A 549 1.56 -34.65 36.88
CA ARG A 549 1.37 -33.60 37.92
C ARG A 549 1.07 -32.26 37.23
N LEU A 550 -0.09 -31.63 37.43
CA LEU A 550 -0.53 -30.80 38.58
C LEU A 550 0.27 -29.48 38.79
N PHE A 551 -0.28 -28.38 38.27
CA PHE A 551 -0.21 -27.00 38.80
C PHE A 551 -1.48 -26.26 38.30
N SER A 552 -2.58 -26.25 39.05
CA SER A 552 -2.89 -25.35 40.19
C SER A 552 -3.15 -23.89 39.79
N VAL A 553 -4.41 -23.47 39.94
CA VAL A 553 -4.90 -22.07 39.87
C VAL A 553 -4.22 -21.21 40.95
N PRO A 554 -3.89 -19.93 40.68
CA PRO A 554 -3.68 -18.92 41.72
C PRO A 554 -4.96 -18.09 41.92
N ASP A 555 -5.44 -18.06 43.16
CA ASP A 555 -6.64 -17.31 43.57
C ASP A 555 -6.55 -15.79 43.37
N ALA A 556 -7.73 -15.19 43.21
CA ALA A 556 -7.93 -13.77 43.40
C ALA A 556 -7.81 -13.41 44.89
N ASN A 557 -6.67 -12.84 45.30
CA ASN A 557 -6.59 -11.90 46.42
C ASN A 557 -5.21 -11.23 46.55
N ARG A 558 -5.06 -10.01 46.00
CA ARG A 558 -4.12 -8.97 46.48
C ARG A 558 -4.37 -7.63 45.76
N LEU A 559 -5.13 -6.77 46.42
CA LEU A 559 -5.17 -5.32 46.16
C LEU A 559 -3.77 -4.72 46.39
N PRO A 560 -3.29 -3.81 45.52
CA PRO A 560 -2.37 -2.77 45.95
C PRO A 560 -3.18 -1.63 46.58
N VAL A 561 -3.13 -1.55 47.91
CA VAL A 561 -3.75 -0.48 48.69
C VAL A 561 -3.15 0.88 48.33
N VAL A 562 -4.02 1.85 48.03
CA VAL A 562 -3.67 3.28 48.00
C VAL A 562 -3.26 3.72 49.40
N ARG A 563 -2.04 4.27 49.57
CA ARG A 563 -1.76 5.17 50.70
C ARG A 563 -0.85 6.33 50.33
N ARG A 564 -1.35 7.53 50.65
CA ARG A 564 -0.67 8.84 50.53
C ARG A 564 0.33 9.05 51.67
N GLN A 565 1.32 9.91 51.43
CA GLN A 565 1.79 11.08 52.22
C GLN A 565 3.19 11.44 51.68
N HIS A 566 3.58 12.69 51.36
CA HIS A 566 3.39 14.03 51.95
C HIS A 566 3.34 15.08 50.79
N SER A 567 2.46 16.10 50.70
CA SER A 567 2.13 17.29 51.54
C SER A 567 2.94 18.56 51.20
N PHE A 568 2.26 19.74 51.17
CA PHE A 568 2.73 21.12 50.86
C PHE A 568 2.93 21.47 49.35
N SER A 569 2.59 22.67 48.82
CA SER A 569 1.89 23.85 49.39
C SER A 569 1.18 24.71 48.31
N HIS A 570 0.33 25.65 48.74
CA HIS A 570 -0.45 26.63 47.96
C HIS A 570 0.35 27.56 47.01
N ARG A 571 -0.21 27.77 45.80
CA ARG A 571 -0.65 29.05 45.18
C ARG A 571 -1.36 28.65 43.88
N GLY A 572 -2.53 29.18 43.48
CA GLY A 572 -3.13 30.46 43.82
C GLY A 572 -2.96 31.39 42.62
N ASP A 573 -3.96 31.40 41.72
CA ASP A 573 -4.58 32.63 41.21
C ASP A 573 -5.81 32.33 40.35
N LEU A 574 -6.83 33.18 40.50
CA LEU A 574 -8.00 33.26 39.63
C LEU A 574 -7.66 34.12 38.41
N THR A 575 -8.42 34.00 37.33
CA THR A 575 -8.91 35.18 36.60
C THR A 575 -10.13 34.85 35.76
N ASP A 576 -11.05 35.81 35.69
CA ASP A 576 -12.44 35.61 35.31
C ASP A 576 -12.73 35.53 33.81
N HIS A 577 -13.94 35.03 33.54
CA HIS A 577 -14.75 35.43 32.39
C HIS A 577 -14.61 36.90 32.01
N LYS A 578 -14.61 37.18 30.70
CA LYS A 578 -15.47 38.25 30.17
C LYS A 578 -15.96 37.95 28.75
N SER A 579 -17.27 38.06 28.59
CA SER A 579 -17.95 38.23 27.31
C SER A 579 -17.55 39.54 26.64
N SER A 580 -17.61 39.59 25.30
CA SER A 580 -18.19 40.72 24.56
C SER A 580 -18.45 40.35 23.11
N SER A 581 -19.57 40.84 22.58
CA SER A 581 -20.00 40.74 21.18
C SER A 581 -19.47 41.91 20.32
N ASN A 582 -19.82 41.88 19.03
CA ASN A 582 -19.64 42.94 17.99
C ASN A 582 -18.21 42.95 17.41
N ILE A 583 -17.98 42.70 16.12
CA ILE A 583 -18.62 43.24 14.90
C ILE A 583 -18.70 42.16 13.82
#